data_AF-A0A926CYB1-F1
#
_entry.id   AF-A0A926CYB1-F1
#
_cell.length_a   1.000
_cell.length_b   1.000
_cell.length_c   1.000
_cell.angle_alpha   90.00
_cell.angle_beta   90.00
_cell.angle_gamma   90.00
#
_symmetry.space_group_name_H-M   'P 1'
#
loop_
_entity.id
_entity.type
_entity.pdbx_description
1 polymer ?
#
loop_
_entity_poly.entity_id
_entity_poly.type
_entity_poly.pdbx_seq_one_letter_code
_entity_poly.pdbx_strand_id
1 'polypeptide(L)' 'KNGEGVFLTLQAENVASEYARLKNAGLDIYYHLKDEAWGQRRFGVVDPNGMYVDIVEQIEPQEGFWDKYL' A
#
# COMPACT_ATOMS: atom_id res chain seq x y z
N LYS A 1 -16.94 3.35 -18.04
CA LYS A 1 -16.36 2.10 -17.49
C LYS A 1 -15.67 2.50 -16.20
N ASN A 2 -16.09 1.94 -15.06
CA ASN A 2 -15.90 2.51 -13.72
C ASN A 2 -14.73 1.88 -12.96
N GLY A 3 -13.55 1.67 -13.57
CA GLY A 3 -12.34 1.17 -12.88
C GLY A 3 -12.41 -0.23 -12.22
N GLU A 4 -13.61 -0.79 -12.08
CA GLU A 4 -13.93 -2.05 -11.40
C GLU A 4 -13.25 -3.22 -12.13
N GLY A 5 -12.41 -3.96 -11.39
CA GLY A 5 -11.68 -5.13 -11.89
C GLY A 5 -10.18 -4.91 -12.10
N VAL A 6 -9.65 -3.71 -11.82
CA VAL A 6 -8.21 -3.44 -11.84
C VAL A 6 -7.71 -3.16 -10.41
N PHE A 7 -6.62 -3.83 -10.04
CA PHE A 7 -5.85 -3.57 -8.84
C PHE A 7 -4.44 -3.17 -9.25
N LEU A 8 -4.00 -1.98 -8.85
CA LEU A 8 -2.70 -1.45 -9.22
C LEU A 8 -1.80 -1.34 -8.00
N THR A 9 -0.62 -1.97 -8.06
CA THR A 9 0.42 -1.77 -7.04
C THR A 9 1.47 -0.82 -7.58
N LEU A 10 1.73 0.26 -6.85
CA LEU A 10 2.75 1.26 -7.13
C LEU A 10 3.83 1.20 -6.06
N GLN A 11 5.09 1.12 -6.48
CA GLN A 11 6.22 1.23 -5.56
C GLN A 11 6.59 2.71 -5.39
N ALA A 12 6.80 3.13 -4.14
CA ALA A 12 7.21 4.48 -3.78
C ALA A 12 8.36 4.45 -2.77
N GLU A 13 9.15 5.51 -2.72
CA GLU A 13 10.31 5.62 -1.81
C GLU A 13 9.92 6.06 -0.39
N ASN A 14 8.84 6.82 -0.22
CA ASN A 14 8.39 7.29 1.09
C ASN A 14 6.87 7.16 1.22
N VAL A 15 6.44 5.95 1.58
CA VAL A 15 5.02 5.60 1.65
C VAL A 15 4.29 6.31 2.78
N ALA A 16 4.98 6.64 3.88
CA ALA A 16 4.38 7.40 4.98
C ALA A 16 4.01 8.84 4.55
N SER A 17 4.86 9.49 3.75
CA SER A 17 4.57 10.82 3.18
C SER A 17 3.39 10.77 2.21
N GLU A 18 3.37 9.77 1.33
CA GLU A 18 2.25 9.59 0.38
C GLU A 18 0.94 9.28 1.09
N TYR A 19 0.97 8.50 2.17
CA TYR A 19 -0.20 8.23 3.01
C TYR A 19 -0.79 9.52 3.57
N ALA A 20 0.04 10.38 4.16
CA ALA A 20 -0.39 11.65 4.71
C ALA A 20 -0.95 12.58 3.61
N ARG A 21 -0.27 12.65 2.46
CA ARG A 21 -0.69 13.46 1.31
C ARG A 21 -2.06 13.03 0.79
N LEU A 22 -2.27 11.75 0.55
CA LEU A 22 -3.51 11.21 -0.03
C LEU A 22 -4.67 11.23 0.97
N LYS A 23 -4.40 10.97 2.25
CA LYS A 23 -5.40 11.12 3.32
C LYS A 23 -5.88 12.58 3.43
N ASN A 24 -4.95 13.55 3.39
CA ASN A 24 -5.30 14.97 3.43
C ASN A 24 -6.04 15.44 2.16
N ALA A 25 -5.83 14.76 1.03
CA ALA A 25 -6.57 14.99 -0.20
C ALA A 25 -7.97 14.36 -0.20
N GLY A 26 -8.36 13.62 0.85
CA GLY A 26 -9.69 13.04 1.01
C GLY A 26 -9.93 11.76 0.22
N LEU A 27 -8.87 11.05 -0.20
CA LEU A 27 -9.03 9.72 -0.80
C LEU A 27 -9.54 8.71 0.23
N ASP A 28 -10.34 7.76 -0.23
CA ASP A 28 -10.80 6.66 0.60
C ASP A 28 -9.64 5.70 0.88
N ILE A 29 -9.34 5.48 2.15
CA ILE A 29 -8.28 4.58 2.62
C ILE A 29 -8.94 3.25 2.97
N TYR A 30 -8.84 2.25 2.09
CA TYR A 30 -9.36 0.91 2.37
C TYR A 30 -8.39 0.07 3.21
N TYR A 31 -7.09 0.39 3.18
CA TYR A 31 -6.05 -0.28 3.96
C TYR A 31 -5.12 0.75 4.60
N HIS A 32 -5.14 0.83 5.93
CA HIS A 32 -4.32 1.78 6.67
C HIS A 32 -2.83 1.44 6.58
N LEU A 33 -1.99 2.48 6.67
CA LEU A 33 -0.53 2.36 6.66
C LEU A 33 -0.05 1.34 7.68
N LYS A 34 0.72 0.35 7.21
CA LYS A 34 1.22 -0.75 8.03
C LYS A 34 2.57 -1.26 7.54
N ASP A 35 3.40 -1.67 8.47
CA ASP A 35 4.63 -2.43 8.23
C ASP A 35 4.30 -3.92 8.31
N GLU A 36 4.50 -4.61 7.21
CA GLU A 36 4.22 -6.03 7.04
C GLU A 36 5.45 -6.86 7.33
N ALA A 37 5.23 -8.02 7.96
CA ALA A 37 6.31 -8.87 8.43
C ALA A 37 7.20 -9.41 7.29
N TRP A 38 6.69 -9.44 6.05
CA TRP A 38 7.43 -9.85 4.86
C TRP A 38 8.31 -8.77 4.22
N GLY A 39 8.44 -7.58 4.83
CA GLY A 39 9.34 -6.53 4.36
C GLY A 39 8.67 -5.49 3.48
N GLN A 40 7.44 -5.09 3.81
CA GLN A 40 6.74 -4.04 3.07
C GLN A 40 6.07 -3.05 4.01
N ARG A 41 6.30 -1.75 3.77
CA ARG A 41 5.44 -0.69 4.31
C ARG A 41 4.42 -0.32 3.25
N ARG A 42 3.12 -0.43 3.56
CA ARG A 42 2.06 -0.26 2.57
C ARG A 42 0.79 0.39 3.10
N PHE A 43 0.05 1.02 2.21
CA PHE A 43 -1.35 1.42 2.42
C PHE A 43 -2.11 1.30 1.10
N GLY A 44 -3.43 1.25 1.20
CA GLY A 44 -4.32 1.11 0.05
C GLY A 44 -5.35 2.21 0.00
N VAL A 45 -5.60 2.73 -1.22
CA VAL A 45 -6.64 3.73 -1.50
C VAL A 45 -7.58 3.27 -2.60
N VAL A 46 -8.79 3.82 -2.61
CA VAL A 46 -9.70 3.74 -3.75
C VAL A 46 -9.68 5.09 -4.45
N ASP A 47 -9.40 5.09 -5.75
CA ASP A 47 -9.44 6.32 -6.56
C ASP A 47 -10.90 6.77 -6.82
N PRO A 48 -11.12 8.01 -7.28
CA PRO A 48 -12.48 8.50 -7.56
C PRO A 48 -13.24 7.72 -8.64
N ASN A 49 -12.55 6.90 -9.44
CA ASN A 49 -13.15 6.04 -10.45
C ASN A 49 -13.47 4.62 -9.93
N GLY A 50 -13.20 4.32 -8.66
CA GLY A 50 -13.44 3.01 -8.05
C GLY A 50 -12.28 2.01 -8.18
N MET A 51 -11.11 2.44 -8.67
CA MET A 51 -9.93 1.58 -8.81
C MET A 51 -9.18 1.44 -7.49
N TYR A 52 -8.78 0.21 -7.15
CA TYR A 52 -7.97 -0.07 -5.98
C TYR A 52 -6.50 0.15 -6.32
N VAL A 53 -5.86 1.03 -5.55
CA VAL A 53 -4.43 1.33 -5.67
C VAL A 53 -3.75 1.00 -4.37
N ASP A 54 -2.69 0.23 -4.47
CA ASP A 54 -1.84 -0.19 -3.37
C ASP A 54 -0.47 0.46 -3.51
N ILE A 55 -0.03 1.17 -2.47
CA ILE A 55 1.22 1.91 -2.50
C ILE A 55 2.19 1.24 -1.51
N VAL A 56 3.37 0.85 -2.00
CA VAL A 56 4.31 -0.03 -1.29
C VAL A 56 5.72 0.54 -1.30
N GLU A 57 6.40 0.45 -0.17
CA GLU A 57 7.82 0.71 0.03
C GLU A 57 8.44 -0.59 0.55
N GLN A 58 9.56 -1.02 -0.06
CA GLN A 58 10.29 -2.19 0.43
C GLN A 58 11.06 -1.79 1.68
N ILE A 59 10.92 -2.59 2.74
CA ILE A 59 11.64 -2.45 3.99
C ILE A 59 12.27 -3.79 4.36
N GLU A 60 13.17 -3.81 5.34
CA GLU A 60 13.67 -5.08 5.86
C GLU A 60 12.52 -5.93 6.42
N PRO A 61 12.43 -7.23 6.08
CA PRO A 61 11.46 -8.12 6.68
C PRO A 61 11.73 -8.28 8.17
N GLN A 62 10.70 -8.69 8.91
CA GLN A 62 10.90 -9.09 10.30
C GLN A 62 11.84 -10.30 10.36
N GLU A 63 12.71 -10.30 11.35
CA GLU A 63 13.68 -11.38 11.56
C GLU A 63 12.99 -12.74 11.60
N GLY A 64 13.50 -13.70 10.81
CA GLY A 64 12.97 -15.06 10.72
C GLY A 64 11.63 -15.19 9.99
N PHE A 65 11.06 -14.13 9.41
CA PHE A 65 9.77 -14.24 8.70
C PHE A 65 9.83 -15.25 7.53
N TRP A 66 10.93 -15.24 6.77
CA TRP A 66 11.11 -16.07 5.59
C TRP A 66 11.62 -17.48 5.88
N ASP A 67 12.16 -17.76 7.07
CA ASP A 67 12.72 -19.07 7.45
C ASP A 67 11.70 -20.21 7.35
N LYS A 68 10.41 -19.90 7.49
CA LYS A 68 9.31 -20.88 7.36
C LYS A 68 8.92 -21.20 5.92
N TYR A 69 9.48 -20.48 4.94
CA TYR A 69 9.16 -20.60 3.51
C TYR A 69 10.37 -20.98 2.64
N LEU A 70 11.56 -21.04 3.23
CA LEU A 70 12.80 -21.53 2.63
C LEU A 70 13.05 -22.99 3.01
#